data_AF-A0A0G1EIR3-F1
#
_entry.id   AF-A0A0G1EIR3-F1
#
_cell.length_a   1.000
_cell.length_b   1.000
_cell.length_c   1.000
_cell.angle_alpha   90.00
_cell.angle_beta   90.00
_cell.angle_gamma   90.00
#
_symmetry.space_group_name_H-M   'P 1'
#
loop_
_entity.id
_entity.type
_entity.pdbx_description
1 polymer ?
#
loop_
_entity_poly.entity_id
_entity_poly.type
_entity_poly.pdbx_seq_one_letter_code
_entity_poly.pdbx_strand_id
1 'polypeptide(L)'
;MSKVTKKILTIAAIILVVIILVLIYLAFGHKKAVAPTVNAPQNQAKTTPIPTTAKTPDDVLKNALNLYLEKKREGLDMQNGPCLGKIADDWVLDIAHNPRQPIDEKPENQCTDFKNGLAGHFIELDPEGKLIKLN
;
A
#
# COMPACT_ATOMS: atom_id res chain seq x y z
N MET A 1 22.23 -54.38 -24.79
CA MET A 1 21.91 -52.93 -24.75
C MET A 1 23.22 -52.13 -24.84
N SER A 2 23.41 -51.34 -25.89
CA SER A 2 24.70 -50.70 -26.17
C SER A 2 25.03 -49.61 -25.14
N LYS A 3 26.33 -49.30 -24.97
CA LYS A 3 26.82 -48.24 -24.07
C LYS A 3 26.18 -46.87 -24.38
N VAL A 4 25.81 -46.67 -25.65
CA VAL A 4 25.12 -45.46 -26.14
C VAL A 4 23.66 -45.45 -25.70
N THR A 5 22.95 -46.57 -25.82
CA THR A 5 21.54 -46.70 -25.38
C THR A 5 21.39 -46.47 -23.88
N LYS A 6 22.35 -46.92 -23.07
CA LYS A 6 22.37 -46.64 -21.62
C LYS A 6 22.55 -45.16 -21.32
N LYS A 7 23.45 -44.45 -22.02
CA LYS A 7 23.67 -42.99 -21.86
C LYS A 7 22.45 -42.17 -22.26
N ILE A 8 21.80 -42.51 -23.37
CA ILE A 8 20.57 -41.85 -23.81
C ILE A 8 19.46 -42.02 -22.76
N LEU A 9 19.32 -43.24 -22.22
CA LEU A 9 18.34 -43.52 -21.16
C LEU A 9 18.65 -42.74 -19.87
N THR A 10 19.94 -42.57 -19.53
CA THR A 10 20.33 -41.78 -18.34
C THR A 10 20.03 -40.29 -18.53
N ILE A 11 20.33 -39.73 -19.71
CA ILE A 11 20.05 -38.32 -20.03
C ILE A 11 18.54 -38.06 -20.04
N ALA A 12 17.76 -38.96 -20.65
CA ALA A 12 16.30 -38.86 -20.66
C ALA A 12 15.70 -38.89 -19.25
N ALA A 13 16.23 -39.75 -18.36
CA ALA A 13 15.81 -39.80 -16.96
C ALA A 13 16.13 -38.50 -16.20
N ILE A 14 17.30 -37.91 -16.42
CA ILE A 14 17.68 -36.62 -15.79
C ILE A 14 16.76 -35.49 -16.25
N ILE A 15 16.49 -35.41 -17.56
CA ILE A 15 15.58 -34.40 -18.12
C ILE A 15 14.18 -34.54 -17.52
N LEU A 16 13.68 -35.77 -17.41
CA LEU A 16 12.37 -36.05 -16.80
C LEU A 16 12.32 -35.59 -15.33
N VAL A 17 13.37 -35.86 -14.56
CA VAL A 17 13.47 -35.42 -13.16
C VAL A 17 13.47 -33.89 -13.07
N VAL A 18 14.22 -33.19 -13.92
CA VAL A 18 14.25 -31.72 -13.93
C VAL A 18 12.88 -31.13 -14.28
N ILE A 19 12.18 -31.70 -15.27
CA ILE A 19 10.83 -31.25 -15.65
C ILE A 19 9.86 -31.42 -14.47
N ILE A 20 9.92 -32.56 -13.76
CA ILE A 20 9.08 -32.81 -12.58
C ILE A 20 9.37 -31.77 -11.48
N LEU A 21 10.64 -31.45 -11.23
CA LEU A 21 11.01 -30.43 -10.24
C LEU A 21 10.51 -29.03 -10.60
N VAL A 22 10.55 -28.64 -11.88
CA VAL A 22 9.99 -27.35 -12.34
C VAL A 22 8.47 -27.33 -12.16
N LEU A 23 7.77 -28.42 -12.51
CA LEU A 23 6.32 -28.51 -12.32
C LEU A 23 5.91 -28.43 -10.84
N ILE A 24 6.67 -29.08 -9.95
CA ILE A 24 6.50 -28.97 -8.49
C ILE A 24 6.71 -27.50 -8.06
N TYR A 25 7.80 -26.86 -8.50
CA TYR A 25 8.05 -25.46 -8.16
C TYR A 25 6.92 -24.52 -8.60
N LEU A 26 6.35 -24.73 -9.79
CA LEU A 26 5.22 -23.93 -10.27
C LEU A 26 3.92 -24.23 -9.49
N ALA A 27 3.66 -25.49 -9.15
CA ALA A 27 2.47 -25.88 -8.40
C ALA A 27 2.49 -25.40 -6.93
N PHE A 28 3.66 -25.43 -6.27
CA PHE A 28 3.80 -25.08 -4.85
C PHE A 28 4.35 -23.65 -4.62
N GLY A 29 4.96 -23.03 -5.64
CA GLY A 29 5.54 -21.68 -5.56
C GLY A 29 4.52 -20.55 -5.52
N HIS A 30 3.27 -20.81 -5.94
CA HIS A 30 2.15 -19.92 -5.69
C HIS A 30 1.65 -20.07 -4.25
N LYS A 31 2.46 -19.64 -3.27
CA LYS A 31 1.92 -19.29 -1.95
C LYS A 31 0.94 -18.14 -2.19
N LYS A 32 -0.36 -18.42 -2.14
CA LYS A 32 -1.35 -17.34 -2.06
C LYS A 32 -1.00 -16.54 -0.81
N ALA A 33 -0.71 -15.26 -0.98
CA ALA A 33 -0.61 -14.35 0.14
C ALA A 33 -1.99 -14.34 0.81
N VAL A 34 -2.13 -15.13 1.87
CA VAL A 34 -3.29 -15.05 2.75
C VAL A 34 -3.10 -13.77 3.51
N ALA A 35 -3.85 -12.72 3.13
CA ALA A 35 -3.99 -11.53 3.94
C ALA A 35 -4.38 -11.96 5.36
N PRO A 36 -3.88 -11.30 6.42
CA PRO A 36 -4.21 -11.69 7.78
C PRO A 36 -5.72 -11.60 7.97
N THR A 37 -6.38 -12.74 8.06
CA THR A 37 -7.73 -12.82 8.60
C THR A 37 -7.61 -12.56 10.09
N VAL A 38 -7.63 -11.27 10.45
CA VAL A 38 -7.94 -10.87 11.81
C VAL A 38 -9.30 -11.48 12.10
N ASN A 39 -9.38 -12.36 13.10
CA ASN A 39 -10.64 -12.80 13.68
C ASN A 39 -11.34 -11.58 14.26
N ALA A 40 -12.05 -10.84 13.41
CA ALA A 40 -12.95 -9.78 13.82
C ALA A 40 -14.30 -10.44 14.10
N PRO A 41 -14.91 -10.23 15.29
CA PRO A 41 -16.34 -10.40 15.43
C PRO A 41 -16.99 -9.54 14.34
N GLN A 42 -17.69 -10.20 13.41
CA GLN A 42 -18.48 -9.52 12.41
C GLN A 42 -19.66 -8.85 13.09
N ASN A 43 -19.54 -7.54 13.28
CA ASN A 43 -20.65 -6.59 13.33
C ASN A 43 -20.07 -5.19 13.14
N GLN A 44 -19.93 -4.75 11.89
CA GLN A 44 -20.37 -3.44 11.41
C GLN A 44 -20.08 -3.28 9.92
N ALA A 45 -21.13 -2.93 9.20
CA ALA A 45 -21.14 -2.69 7.78
C ALA A 45 -20.22 -1.53 7.39
N LYS A 46 -19.51 -1.69 6.27
CA LYS A 46 -19.42 -0.72 5.16
C LYS A 46 -19.79 0.72 5.55
N THR A 47 -18.84 1.45 6.14
CA THR A 47 -18.57 2.90 6.12
C THR A 47 -17.50 3.05 7.20
N THR A 48 -16.22 3.21 6.84
CA THR A 48 -15.16 3.39 7.84
C THR A 48 -15.48 4.66 8.63
N PRO A 49 -15.80 4.59 9.93
CA PRO A 49 -15.99 5.79 10.73
C PRO A 49 -14.59 6.41 10.90
N ILE A 50 -14.41 7.64 10.45
CA ILE A 50 -13.23 8.44 10.80
C ILE A 50 -13.11 8.38 12.33
N PRO A 51 -11.96 7.98 12.90
CA PRO A 51 -11.79 7.94 14.34
C PRO A 51 -11.90 9.37 14.89
N THR A 52 -13.08 9.72 15.42
CA THR A 52 -13.45 11.01 16.02
C THR A 52 -12.64 11.33 17.29
N THR A 53 -11.63 10.52 17.65
CA THR A 53 -10.87 10.64 18.89
C THR A 53 -9.39 10.29 18.72
N ALA A 54 -8.75 10.63 17.60
CA ALA A 54 -7.29 10.65 17.58
C ALA A 54 -6.80 11.71 18.58
N LYS A 55 -6.12 11.28 19.65
CA LYS A 55 -5.73 12.18 20.76
C LYS A 55 -4.25 12.53 20.76
N THR A 56 -3.43 11.73 20.09
CA THR A 56 -1.97 11.86 20.10
C THR A 56 -1.40 12.01 18.69
N PRO A 57 -0.20 12.61 18.52
CA PRO A 57 0.49 12.65 17.23
C PRO A 57 0.63 11.27 16.58
N ASP A 58 0.88 10.23 17.38
CA ASP A 58 1.02 8.85 16.91
C ASP A 58 -0.30 8.31 16.32
N ASP A 59 -1.45 8.63 16.94
CA ASP A 59 -2.76 8.22 16.43
C ASP A 59 -3.06 8.86 15.08
N VAL A 60 -2.78 10.15 14.95
CA VAL A 60 -3.00 10.91 13.71
C VAL A 60 -2.06 10.41 12.60
N LEU A 61 -0.78 10.20 12.90
CA LEU A 61 0.18 9.65 11.94
C LEU A 61 -0.23 8.24 11.50
N LYS A 62 -0.70 7.40 12.42
CA LYS A 62 -1.23 6.07 12.08
C LYS A 62 -2.43 6.16 11.15
N ASN A 63 -3.37 7.08 11.40
CA ASN A 63 -4.52 7.30 10.52
C ASN A 63 -4.08 7.78 9.13
N ALA A 64 -3.10 8.69 9.06
CA ALA A 64 -2.53 9.16 7.81
C ALA A 64 -1.90 8.02 6.99
N LEU A 65 -1.06 7.18 7.61
CA LEU A 65 -0.44 6.04 6.94
C LEU A 65 -1.48 5.02 6.45
N ASN A 66 -2.53 4.78 7.22
CA ASN A 66 -3.63 3.89 6.81
C ASN A 66 -4.34 4.43 5.56
N LEU A 67 -4.68 5.73 5.55
CA LEU A 67 -5.33 6.37 4.42
C LEU A 67 -4.42 6.40 3.18
N TYR A 68 -3.14 6.71 3.35
CA TYR A 68 -2.15 6.63 2.26
C TYR A 68 -2.12 5.24 1.62
N LEU A 69 -2.03 4.18 2.43
CA LEU A 69 -2.00 2.80 1.94
C LEU A 69 -3.31 2.38 1.27
N GLU A 70 -4.45 2.87 1.76
CA GLU A 70 -5.75 2.68 1.12
C GLU A 70 -5.76 3.31 -0.28
N LYS A 71 -5.47 4.60 -0.40
CA LYS A 71 -5.50 5.34 -1.66
C LYS A 71 -4.47 4.83 -2.68
N LYS A 72 -3.28 4.44 -2.21
CA LYS A 72 -2.26 3.80 -3.05
C LYS A 72 -2.74 2.48 -3.63
N ARG A 73 -3.50 1.69 -2.85
CA ARG A 73 -4.08 0.42 -3.32
C ARG A 73 -5.23 0.62 -4.31
N GLU A 74 -5.94 1.74 -4.20
CA GLU A 74 -6.95 2.19 -5.16
C GLU A 74 -6.34 2.70 -6.48
N GLY A 75 -5.01 2.81 -6.55
CA GLY A 75 -4.30 3.28 -7.74
C GLY A 75 -4.26 4.80 -7.88
N LEU A 76 -4.49 5.54 -6.80
CA LEU A 76 -4.35 7.00 -6.81
C LEU A 76 -2.88 7.38 -7.04
N ASP A 77 -2.66 8.32 -7.97
CA ASP A 77 -1.33 8.85 -8.27
C ASP A 77 -0.89 9.87 -7.22
N MET A 78 0.17 9.52 -6.48
CA MET A 78 0.75 10.37 -5.44
C MET A 78 1.69 11.44 -6.02
N GLN A 79 2.13 11.30 -7.28
CA GLN A 79 3.10 12.21 -7.90
C GLN A 79 2.52 13.60 -8.19
N ASN A 80 1.20 13.75 -8.19
CA ASN A 80 0.57 15.06 -8.34
C ASN A 80 0.41 15.79 -7.00
N GLY A 81 0.88 15.22 -5.88
CA GLY A 81 0.70 15.82 -4.56
C GLY A 81 -0.75 15.98 -4.12
N PRO A 82 -1.63 14.95 -4.26
CA PRO A 82 -3.04 15.12 -3.94
C PRO A 82 -3.30 15.19 -2.43
N CYS A 83 -4.26 16.03 -2.04
CA CYS A 83 -4.95 15.86 -0.76
C CYS A 83 -5.68 14.52 -0.70
N LEU A 84 -5.44 13.74 0.36
CA LEU A 84 -6.11 12.45 0.57
C LEU A 84 -7.38 12.55 1.42
N GLY A 85 -7.58 13.68 2.13
CA GLY A 85 -8.79 14.00 2.87
C GLY A 85 -8.62 13.95 4.40
N LYS A 86 -9.75 13.86 5.12
CA LYS A 86 -9.79 13.86 6.59
C LYS A 86 -9.24 12.56 7.18
N ILE A 87 -8.41 12.70 8.21
CA ILE A 87 -7.83 11.59 9.00
C ILE A 87 -8.24 11.63 10.48
N ALA A 88 -8.76 12.78 10.93
CA ALA A 88 -9.46 12.99 12.20
C ALA A 88 -10.34 14.26 12.06
N ASP A 89 -11.09 14.65 13.10
CA ASP A 89 -12.06 15.76 13.06
C ASP A 89 -11.48 17.06 12.47
N ASP A 90 -10.31 17.45 12.97
CA ASP A 90 -9.61 18.70 12.64
C ASP A 90 -8.31 18.49 11.86
N TRP A 91 -8.10 17.28 11.32
CA TRP A 91 -6.86 16.88 10.64
C TRP A 91 -7.11 16.37 9.23
N VAL A 92 -6.29 16.82 8.30
CA VAL A 92 -6.23 16.30 6.93
C VAL A 92 -4.85 15.73 6.59
N LEU A 93 -4.81 14.89 5.55
CA LEU A 93 -3.57 14.38 4.96
C LEU A 93 -3.36 14.99 3.57
N ASP A 94 -2.21 15.61 3.39
CA ASP A 94 -1.73 16.13 2.11
C ASP A 94 -0.48 15.36 1.63
N ILE A 95 -0.31 15.25 0.32
CA ILE A 95 0.89 14.70 -0.30
C ILE A 95 1.67 15.85 -0.93
N ALA A 96 2.96 15.96 -0.64
CA ALA A 96 3.80 17.02 -1.19
C ALA A 96 5.21 16.51 -1.49
N HIS A 97 5.93 17.15 -2.41
CA HIS A 97 7.34 16.84 -2.61
C HIS A 97 8.22 17.50 -1.55
N ASN A 98 9.40 16.92 -1.32
CA ASN A 98 10.43 17.51 -0.49
C ASN A 98 11.81 17.45 -1.18
N PRO A 99 12.32 18.56 -1.75
CA PRO A 99 11.76 19.92 -1.73
C PRO A 99 10.42 20.05 -2.46
N ARG A 100 9.57 20.98 -2.00
CA ARG A 100 8.27 21.29 -2.62
C ARG A 100 8.45 21.69 -4.09
N GLN A 101 7.50 21.27 -4.92
CA GLN A 101 7.46 21.54 -6.34
C GLN A 101 6.23 22.40 -6.70
N PRO A 102 6.23 23.10 -7.87
CA PRO A 102 5.08 23.90 -8.30
C PRO A 102 3.77 23.11 -8.43
N ILE A 103 3.83 21.79 -8.63
CA ILE A 103 2.65 20.93 -8.68
C ILE A 103 1.93 20.84 -7.32
N ASP A 104 2.68 20.93 -6.22
CA ASP A 104 2.13 20.85 -4.85
C ASP A 104 1.33 22.11 -4.48
N GLU A 105 1.54 23.22 -5.19
CA GLU A 105 0.86 24.50 -4.92
C GLU A 105 -0.45 24.65 -5.69
N LYS A 106 -0.77 23.70 -6.57
CA LYS A 106 -1.98 23.79 -7.38
C LYS A 106 -3.24 23.71 -6.51
N PRO A 107 -4.24 24.59 -6.69
CA PRO A 107 -5.43 24.63 -5.86
C PRO A 107 -6.20 23.30 -5.75
N GLU A 108 -6.19 22.51 -6.82
CA GLU A 108 -6.82 21.19 -6.92
C GLU A 108 -6.13 20.09 -6.09
N ASN A 109 -4.86 20.29 -5.76
CA ASN A 109 -4.05 19.34 -5.00
C ASN A 109 -4.11 19.61 -3.49
N GLN A 110 -4.56 20.80 -3.10
CA GLN A 110 -4.60 21.24 -1.71
C GLN A 110 -5.92 20.87 -1.02
N CYS A 111 -5.84 20.46 0.25
CA CYS A 111 -7.04 20.08 1.01
C CYS A 111 -8.02 21.26 1.19
N THR A 112 -9.20 21.15 0.58
CA THR A 112 -10.27 22.16 0.69
C THR A 112 -10.69 22.41 2.14
N ASP A 113 -10.73 21.38 2.98
CA ASP A 113 -11.10 21.51 4.39
C ASP A 113 -10.11 22.39 5.15
N PHE A 114 -8.81 22.24 4.90
CA PHE A 114 -7.79 23.12 5.48
C PHE A 114 -7.90 24.55 4.92
N LYS A 115 -8.07 24.69 3.60
CA LYS A 115 -8.24 26.00 2.93
C LYS A 115 -9.45 26.78 3.44
N ASN A 116 -10.54 26.09 3.77
CA ASN A 116 -11.78 26.69 4.26
C ASN A 116 -11.83 26.81 5.79
N GLY A 117 -10.79 26.36 6.52
CA GLY A 117 -10.75 26.39 7.98
C GLY A 117 -11.66 25.36 8.68
N LEU A 118 -12.07 24.30 7.96
CA LEU A 118 -12.79 23.15 8.51
C LEU A 118 -11.86 22.09 9.12
N ALA A 119 -10.55 22.22 8.87
CA ALA A 119 -9.47 21.50 9.55
C ALA A 119 -8.36 22.51 9.88
N GLY A 120 -7.94 22.56 11.13
CA GLY A 120 -6.86 23.41 11.65
C GLY A 120 -5.47 22.78 11.54
N HIS A 121 -5.41 21.48 11.30
CA HIS A 121 -4.18 20.70 11.30
C HIS A 121 -4.01 19.85 10.04
N PHE A 122 -2.76 19.53 9.71
CA PHE A 122 -2.43 18.67 8.58
C PHE A 122 -1.16 17.86 8.80
N ILE A 123 -1.12 16.68 8.17
CA ILE A 123 0.09 15.88 7.96
C ILE A 123 0.47 15.96 6.49
N GLU A 124 1.75 16.13 6.22
CA GLU A 124 2.34 16.02 4.89
C GLU A 124 3.17 14.75 4.81
N LEU A 125 2.85 13.89 3.84
CA LEU A 125 3.71 12.79 3.44
C LEU A 125 4.31 13.08 2.06
N ASP A 126 5.48 12.52 1.77
CA ASP A 126 6.00 12.47 0.40
C ASP A 126 5.27 11.42 -0.45
N PRO A 127 5.47 11.40 -1.78
CA PRO A 127 4.82 10.41 -2.64
C PRO A 127 5.12 8.96 -2.26
N GLU A 128 6.25 8.70 -1.60
CA GLU A 128 6.66 7.41 -1.07
C GLU A 128 6.02 7.05 0.29
N GLY A 129 5.31 7.99 0.91
CA GLY A 129 4.59 7.82 2.18
C GLY A 129 5.43 8.14 3.42
N LYS A 130 6.55 8.85 3.27
CA LYS A 130 7.40 9.28 4.38
C LYS A 130 6.93 10.63 4.92
N LEU A 131 6.94 10.77 6.24
CA LEU A 131 6.58 12.02 6.91
C LEU A 131 7.51 13.18 6.53
N ILE A 132 6.92 14.26 6.04
CA ILE A 132 7.58 15.56 5.83
C ILE A 132 7.28 16.48 7.03
N LYS A 133 6.00 16.63 7.36
CA LYS A 133 5.54 17.60 8.37
C LYS A 133 4.31 17.08 9.12
N LEU A 134 4.23 17.44 10.40
CA LEU A 134 3.05 17.30 11.26
C LEU A 134 2.79 18.67 11.89
N ASN A 135 1.63 19.27 11.64
CA ASN A 135 1.29 20.64 12.04
C ASN A 135 -0.13 20.75 12.60
#